data_AF-A0A1S1U7D3-F1
#
_entry.id   AF-A0A1S1U7D3-F1
#
_cell.length_a   1.000
_cell.length_b   1.000
_cell.length_c   1.000
_cell.angle_alpha   90.00
_cell.angle_beta   90.00
_cell.angle_gamma   90.00
#
_symmetry.space_group_name_H-M   'P 1'
#
loop_
_entity.id
_entity.type
_entity.pdbx_description
1 polymer ?
#
loop_
_entity_poly.entity_id
_entity_poly.type
_entity_poly.pdbx_seq_one_letter_code
_entity_poly.pdbx_strand_id
1 'polypeptide(L)' 'MKWMLVLVLAGCGSAPLAPQRVEVPVFTPCVKVVPQRPVYEFDRLPPAATDGEIILALARDWPRGRAYEAKLEAIIAGCL' A
#
# COMPACT_ATOMS: atom_id res chain seq x y z
N MET A 1 -65.68 15.23 2.51
CA MET A 1 -65.12 13.86 2.68
C MET A 1 -64.41 13.32 1.44
N LYS A 2 -64.97 13.44 0.22
CA LYS A 2 -64.37 12.91 -1.02
C LYS A 2 -62.95 13.43 -1.34
N TRP A 3 -62.64 14.68 -0.99
CA TRP A 3 -61.32 15.30 -1.22
C TRP A 3 -60.21 14.77 -0.29
N MET A 4 -60.56 14.35 0.93
CA MET A 4 -59.58 13.77 1.87
C MET A 4 -59.01 12.44 1.35
N LEU A 5 -59.84 11.64 0.67
CA LEU A 5 -59.39 10.36 0.11
C LEU A 5 -58.33 10.56 -0.98
N VAL A 6 -58.48 11.60 -1.81
CA VAL A 6 -57.55 11.91 -2.92
C VAL A 6 -56.18 12.36 -2.39
N LEU A 7 -56.16 13.15 -1.31
CA LEU A 7 -54.92 13.63 -0.68
C LEU A 7 -54.10 12.48 -0.05
N VAL A 8 -54.75 11.47 0.52
CA VAL A 8 -54.07 10.34 1.16
C VAL A 8 -53.45 9.38 0.12
N LEU A 9 -54.08 9.19 -1.05
CA LEU A 9 -53.54 8.32 -2.10
C LEU A 9 -52.34 8.91 -2.85
N ALA A 10 -52.17 10.24 -2.86
CA ALA A 10 -51.04 10.88 -3.54
C ALA A 10 -49.67 10.54 -2.91
N GLY A 11 -49.63 10.13 -1.64
CA GLY A 11 -48.41 9.74 -0.93
C GLY A 11 -47.93 8.31 -1.18
N CYS A 12 -48.78 7.41 -1.69
CA CYS A 12 -48.40 6.01 -1.95
C CYS A 12 -47.78 5.77 -3.33
N GLY A 13 -47.85 6.75 -4.24
CA GLY A 13 -47.33 6.65 -5.61
C GLY A 13 -45.93 7.26 -5.81
N SER A 14 -45.33 7.87 -4.78
CA SER A 14 -44.01 8.48 -4.89
C SER A 14 -42.92 7.40 -4.94
N ALA A 15 -42.35 7.19 -6.13
CA ALA A 15 -41.17 6.37 -6.28
C ALA A 15 -40.02 6.94 -5.41
N PRO A 16 -39.25 6.11 -4.70
CA PRO A 16 -38.07 6.57 -3.98
C PRO A 16 -37.11 7.26 -4.95
N LEU A 17 -36.43 8.31 -4.48
CA LEU A 17 -35.36 8.95 -5.25
C LEU A 17 -34.31 7.91 -5.64
N ALA A 18 -33.84 7.98 -6.88
CA ALA A 18 -32.77 7.10 -7.34
C ALA A 18 -31.53 7.25 -6.46
N PRO A 19 -30.81 6.17 -6.15
CA PRO A 19 -29.60 6.23 -5.35
C PRO A 19 -28.57 7.16 -6.00
N GLN A 20 -28.03 8.08 -5.21
CA GLN A 20 -27.00 9.01 -5.66
C GLN A 20 -25.62 8.37 -5.49
N ARG A 21 -24.80 8.43 -6.54
CA ARG A 21 -23.38 8.08 -6.43
C ARG A 21 -22.64 9.22 -5.74
N VAL A 22 -21.86 8.88 -4.72
CA VAL A 22 -20.99 9.81 -4.00
C VAL A 22 -19.56 9.28 -4.10
N GLU A 23 -18.65 10.11 -4.61
CA GLU A 23 -17.22 9.78 -4.61
C GLU A 23 -16.63 10.12 -3.25
N VAL A 24 -16.22 9.10 -2.51
CA VAL A 24 -15.54 9.25 -1.22
C VAL A 24 -14.04 9.07 -1.47
N PRO A 25 -13.19 10.05 -1.18
CA PRO A 25 -11.75 9.90 -1.32
C PRO A 25 -11.26 8.87 -0.31
N VAL A 26 -10.70 7.77 -0.82
CA VAL A 26 -10.05 6.74 0.01
C VAL A 26 -8.55 6.92 -0.13
N PHE A 27 -7.84 6.94 1.00
CA PHE A 27 -6.39 6.95 0.98
C PHE A 27 -5.87 5.72 0.24
N THR A 28 -5.04 5.95 -0.77
CA THR A 28 -4.29 4.88 -1.43
C THR A 28 -2.81 5.07 -1.17
N PRO A 29 -2.10 4.07 -0.62
CA PRO A 29 -0.66 4.19 -0.41
C PRO A 29 0.03 4.42 -1.76
N CYS A 30 0.94 5.39 -1.82
CA CYS A 30 1.66 5.65 -3.04
C CYS A 30 2.58 4.48 -3.42
N VAL A 31 3.31 3.93 -2.43
CA VAL A 31 4.15 2.75 -2.62
C VAL A 31 3.27 1.52 -2.88
N LYS A 32 3.35 0.98 -4.09
CA LYS A 32 2.57 -0.20 -4.50
C LYS A 32 3.31 -1.51 -4.31
N VAL A 33 4.64 -1.48 -4.43
CA VAL A 33 5.49 -2.66 -4.38
C VAL A 33 6.71 -2.33 -3.53
N VAL A 34 7.05 -3.22 -2.61
CA VAL A 34 8.30 -3.16 -1.86
C VAL A 34 9.23 -4.24 -2.44
N PRO A 35 10.43 -3.88 -2.92
CA PRO A 35 11.37 -4.85 -3.45
C PRO A 35 11.78 -5.82 -2.34
N GLN A 36 12.07 -7.07 -2.71
CA GLN A 36 12.52 -8.06 -1.74
C GLN A 36 13.88 -7.66 -1.18
N ARG A 37 13.99 -7.63 0.15
CA ARG A 37 15.27 -7.42 0.84
C ARG A 37 16.25 -8.54 0.46
N PRO A 38 17.49 -8.22 0.05
CA PRO A 38 18.49 -9.24 -0.19
C PRO A 38 18.74 -10.07 1.07
N VAL A 39 18.97 -11.37 0.87
CA VAL A 39 19.47 -12.20 1.97
C VAL A 39 20.99 -12.05 2.00
N TYR A 40 21.48 -11.38 3.04
CA TYR A 40 22.89 -11.09 3.20
C TYR A 40 23.67 -12.31 3.68
N GLU A 41 24.90 -12.46 3.20
CA GLU A 41 25.83 -13.48 3.67
C GLU A 41 26.24 -13.21 5.12
N PHE A 42 26.40 -11.93 5.47
CA PHE A 42 26.71 -11.49 6.83
C PHE A 42 25.68 -11.99 7.85
N ASP A 43 24.39 -11.93 7.52
CA ASP A 43 23.30 -12.36 8.41
C ASP A 43 23.30 -13.88 8.70
N ARG A 44 24.07 -14.66 7.93
CA ARG A 44 24.17 -16.12 8.07
C ARG A 44 25.46 -16.57 8.73
N LEU A 45 26.34 -15.64 9.09
CA LEU A 45 27.60 -15.98 9.74
C LEU A 45 27.36 -16.59 11.12
N PRO A 46 28.10 -17.64 11.50
CA PRO A 46 28.04 -18.15 12.86
C PRO A 46 28.60 -17.09 13.83
N PRO A 47 28.19 -17.11 15.12
CA PRO A 47 28.73 -16.18 16.12
C PRO A 47 30.25 -16.27 16.32
N ALA A 48 30.84 -17.41 15.95
CA ALA A 48 32.29 -17.66 16.04
C ALA A 48 33.03 -17.38 14.72
N ALA A 49 32.40 -16.71 13.75
CA ALA A 49 33.06 -16.30 12.52
C ALA A 49 34.26 -15.40 12.82
N THR A 50 35.34 -15.62 12.09
CA THR A 50 36.55 -14.80 12.19
C THR A 50 36.33 -13.42 11.58
N ASP A 51 37.11 -12.44 12.02
CA ASP A 51 37.05 -11.07 11.47
C ASP A 51 37.23 -11.07 9.93
N GLY A 52 38.09 -11.94 9.41
CA GLY A 52 38.30 -12.07 7.96
C GLY A 52 37.06 -12.53 7.20
N GLU A 53 36.33 -13.52 7.74
CA GLU A 53 35.08 -14.01 7.15
C GLU A 53 33.98 -12.94 7.21
N ILE A 54 33.91 -12.19 8.32
CA ILE A 54 33.00 -11.06 8.49
C ILE A 54 33.25 -9.99 7.42
N ILE A 55 34.50 -9.55 7.26
CA ILE A 55 34.84 -8.50 6.29
C ILE A 55 34.55 -8.96 4.86
N LEU A 56 34.83 -10.21 4.52
CA LEU A 56 34.54 -10.75 3.19
C LEU A 56 33.05 -10.87 2.90
N ALA A 57 32.24 -11.23 3.89
CA ALA A 57 30.78 -11.26 3.75
C ALA A 57 30.24 -9.84 3.52
N LEU A 58 30.68 -8.88 4.34
CA LEU A 58 30.30 -7.47 4.20
C LEU A 58 30.70 -6.90 2.83
N ALA A 59 31.90 -7.20 2.35
CA ALA A 59 32.36 -6.72 1.04
C ALA A 59 31.47 -7.25 -0.11
N ARG A 60 30.97 -8.48 -0.01
CA ARG A 60 30.05 -9.08 -1.00
C ARG A 60 28.64 -8.52 -0.89
N ASP A 61 28.17 -8.26 0.32
CA ASP A 61 26.83 -7.73 0.57
C ASP A 61 26.72 -6.24 0.27
N TRP A 62 27.81 -5.49 0.38
CA TRP A 62 27.87 -4.05 0.12
C TRP A 62 27.22 -3.63 -1.22
N PRO A 63 27.65 -4.14 -2.40
CA PRO A 63 27.01 -3.76 -3.66
C PRO A 63 25.55 -4.18 -3.75
N ARG A 64 25.16 -5.30 -3.12
CA ARG A 64 23.77 -5.78 -3.08
C ARG A 64 22.89 -4.82 -2.27
N GLY A 65 23.40 -4.36 -1.12
CA GLY A 65 22.74 -3.38 -0.27
C GLY A 65 22.55 -2.05 -1.01
N ARG A 66 23.61 -1.52 -1.63
CA ARG A 66 23.54 -0.27 -2.41
C ARG A 66 22.54 -0.35 -3.57
N ALA A 67 22.48 -1.48 -4.28
CA ALA A 67 21.52 -1.68 -5.35
C ALA A 67 20.08 -1.77 -4.83
N TYR A 68 19.87 -2.34 -3.65
CA TYR A 68 18.56 -2.40 -3.00
C TYR A 68 18.10 -1.01 -2.52
N GLU A 69 18.99 -0.24 -1.89
CA GLU A 69 18.74 1.15 -1.48
C GLU A 69 18.33 2.02 -2.68
N ALA A 70 19.07 1.95 -3.79
CA ALA A 70 18.75 2.70 -5.00
C ALA A 70 17.34 2.37 -5.55
N LYS A 71 16.90 1.11 -5.44
CA LYS A 71 15.53 0.72 -5.84
C LYS A 71 14.48 1.31 -4.90
N LEU A 72 14.74 1.32 -3.60
CA LEU A 72 13.85 1.93 -2.62
C LEU A 72 13.73 3.44 -2.86
N GLU A 73 14.85 4.12 -3.07
CA GLU A 73 14.90 5.55 -3.39
C GLU A 73 14.09 5.86 -4.66
N ALA A 74 14.24 5.06 -5.72
CA ALA A 74 13.47 5.22 -6.95
C ALA A 74 11.96 5.07 -6.74
N ILE A 75 11.54 4.14 -5.88
CA ILE A 75 10.12 3.93 -5.54
C ILE A 75 9.56 5.12 -4.75
N ILE A 76 10.31 5.62 -3.77
CA ILE A 76 9.90 6.75 -2.93
C ILE A 76 9.91 8.06 -3.74
N ALA A 77 10.85 8.24 -4.66
CA ALA A 77 10.90 9.41 -5.54
C ALA A 77 9.65 9.53 -6.44
N GLY A 78 9.01 8.41 -6.80
CA GLY A 78 7.73 8.42 -7.50
C GLY A 78 6.52 8.81 -6.63
N CYS A 79 6.74 9.06 -5.34
CA CYS A 79 5.73 9.37 -4.34
C CYS A 79 5.83 10.75 -3.70
N LEU A 80 6.90 11.50 -4.00
CA LEU A 80 7.05 12.91 -3.64
C LEU A 80 6.38 13.79 -4.70
#